data_AF-A0A9D4ZC98-F1
#
_entry.id   AF-A0A9D4ZC98-F1
#
_cell.length_a   1.000
_cell.length_b   1.000
_cell.length_c   1.000
_cell.angle_alpha   90.00
_cell.angle_beta   90.00
_cell.angle_gamma   90.00
#
_symmetry.space_group_name_H-M   'P 1'
#
loop_
_entity.id
_entity.type
_entity.pdbx_description
1 polymer ?
#
loop_
_entity_poly.entity_id
_entity_poly.type
_entity_poly.pdbx_seq_one_letter_code
_entity_poly.pdbx_strand_id
1 'polypeptide(L)'
;MLASFAQPYLQVYQCLHQHDVDRCVNMIARLFNAPLKDGEQAVGAGTVGSSEAIMLAGLSFKHKWQNKRKAEGKPYDKPNIVTGANVQVCWEKFARYFEVELKDVKLREDYYVMDPEKAVEMVDENTICVCAILGSTYNGEFEDVKRLNELLEEKNKETGLVFSFDRLKIGNEALTIG
;
A
#
# COMPACT_ATOMS: atom_id res chain seq x y z
N MET A 1 -24.70 -32.08 -3.09
CA MET A 1 -24.42 -30.63 -3.27
C MET A 1 -24.51 -29.89 -1.92
N LEU A 2 -23.88 -30.39 -0.85
CA LEU A 2 -23.88 -29.74 0.49
C LEU A 2 -22.65 -30.20 1.31
N ALA A 3 -21.44 -30.02 0.78
CA ALA A 3 -20.20 -30.42 1.48
C ALA A 3 -19.12 -29.32 1.46
N SER A 4 -19.50 -28.04 1.30
CA SER A 4 -18.55 -26.93 1.20
C SER A 4 -18.53 -25.98 2.42
N PHE A 5 -19.39 -26.19 3.42
CA PHE A 5 -19.59 -25.20 4.49
C PHE A 5 -18.89 -25.50 5.82
N ALA A 6 -18.11 -26.59 5.93
CA ALA A 6 -17.56 -27.03 7.22
C ALA A 6 -16.14 -27.60 7.13
N GLN A 7 -15.23 -26.89 6.45
CA GLN A 7 -13.80 -27.20 6.53
C GLN A 7 -13.09 -26.06 7.29
N PRO A 8 -12.50 -26.32 8.47
CA PRO A 8 -11.63 -25.33 9.11
C PRO A 8 -10.42 -25.09 8.18
N TYR A 9 -10.19 -23.84 7.81
CA TYR A 9 -9.18 -23.38 6.84
C TYR A 9 -7.72 -23.80 7.13
N LEU A 10 -7.45 -24.47 8.26
CA LEU A 10 -6.10 -24.60 8.82
C LEU A 10 -5.44 -25.99 8.71
N GLN A 11 -6.02 -26.98 8.03
CA GLN A 11 -5.37 -28.30 7.94
C GLN A 11 -5.38 -28.95 6.55
N VAL A 12 -4.20 -29.02 5.92
CA VAL A 12 -3.68 -30.14 5.09
C VAL A 12 -4.39 -30.44 3.75
N TYR A 13 -5.18 -29.53 3.19
CA TYR A 13 -5.57 -29.54 1.76
C TYR A 13 -4.78 -28.52 0.90
N GLN A 14 -3.70 -27.97 1.44
CA GLN A 14 -3.01 -26.77 0.96
C GLN A 14 -2.29 -26.89 -0.39
N CYS A 15 -1.96 -28.07 -0.94
CA CYS A 15 -1.12 -28.12 -2.15
C CYS A 15 -1.87 -27.78 -3.46
N LEU A 16 -3.11 -28.28 -3.65
CA LEU A 16 -3.86 -28.05 -4.89
C LEU A 16 -4.43 -26.63 -4.99
N HIS A 17 -4.88 -26.05 -3.87
CA HIS A 17 -5.39 -24.67 -3.86
C HIS A 17 -4.28 -23.61 -3.81
N GLN A 18 -3.12 -23.90 -3.22
CA GLN A 18 -2.01 -22.93 -3.21
C GLN A 18 -1.54 -22.60 -4.62
N HIS A 19 -1.45 -23.61 -5.50
CA HIS A 19 -1.08 -23.39 -6.89
C HIS A 19 -2.07 -22.49 -7.66
N ASP A 20 -3.36 -22.55 -7.33
CA ASP A 20 -4.37 -21.67 -7.93
C ASP A 20 -4.28 -20.24 -7.38
N VAL A 21 -4.00 -20.08 -6.07
CA VAL A 21 -3.73 -18.76 -5.47
C VAL A 21 -2.47 -18.14 -6.08
N ASP A 22 -1.40 -18.91 -6.23
CA ASP A 22 -0.12 -18.47 -6.81
C ASP A 22 -0.28 -18.00 -8.27
N ARG A 23 -1.14 -18.68 -9.05
CA ARG A 23 -1.52 -18.24 -10.40
C ARG A 23 -2.30 -16.93 -10.37
N CYS A 24 -3.28 -16.77 -9.48
CA CYS A 24 -4.03 -15.53 -9.32
C CYS A 24 -3.11 -14.36 -8.95
N VAL A 25 -2.19 -14.57 -8.00
CA VAL A 25 -1.18 -13.57 -7.62
C VAL A 25 -0.32 -13.17 -8.81
N ASN A 26 0.16 -14.15 -9.60
CA ASN A 26 0.92 -13.86 -10.82
C ASN A 26 0.12 -13.07 -11.87
N MET A 27 -1.15 -13.43 -12.11
CA MET A 27 -2.00 -12.73 -13.07
C MET A 27 -2.26 -11.28 -12.65
N ILE A 28 -2.57 -11.06 -11.37
CA ILE A 28 -2.81 -9.73 -10.81
C ILE A 28 -1.52 -8.89 -10.83
N ALA A 29 -0.39 -9.48 -10.44
CA ALA A 29 0.90 -8.79 -10.48
C ALA A 29 1.27 -8.35 -11.91
N ARG A 30 1.00 -9.20 -12.91
CA ARG A 30 1.19 -8.86 -14.33
C ARG A 30 0.20 -7.78 -14.79
N LEU A 31 -1.07 -7.88 -14.41
CA LEU A 31 -2.09 -6.85 -14.69
C LEU A 31 -1.66 -5.46 -14.17
N PHE A 32 -0.97 -5.46 -13.03
CA PHE A 32 -0.44 -4.28 -12.37
C PHE A 32 1.00 -3.92 -12.77
N ASN A 33 1.52 -4.54 -13.83
CA ASN A 33 2.84 -4.30 -14.40
C ASN A 33 3.98 -4.39 -13.36
N ALA A 34 3.85 -5.31 -12.40
CA ALA A 34 4.91 -5.63 -11.46
C ALA A 34 6.20 -6.01 -12.21
N PRO A 35 7.39 -5.62 -11.70
CA PRO A 35 8.67 -5.89 -12.36
C PRO A 35 9.08 -7.37 -12.23
N LEU A 36 8.38 -8.26 -12.94
CA LEU A 36 8.64 -9.70 -12.96
C LEU A 36 9.43 -10.07 -14.21
N LYS A 37 10.44 -10.93 -14.05
CA LYS A 37 11.10 -11.60 -15.17
C LYS A 37 10.24 -12.76 -15.69
N ASP A 38 10.51 -13.21 -16.91
CA ASP A 38 9.82 -14.37 -17.46
C ASP A 38 10.06 -15.62 -16.60
N GLY A 39 8.96 -16.27 -16.20
CA GLY A 39 8.97 -17.43 -15.30
C GLY A 39 9.18 -17.09 -13.82
N GLU A 40 9.33 -15.80 -13.45
CA GLU A 40 9.43 -15.38 -12.06
C GLU A 40 8.06 -15.43 -11.35
N GLN A 41 8.07 -15.99 -10.14
CA GLN A 41 6.89 -16.05 -9.28
C GLN A 41 6.72 -14.69 -8.57
N ALA A 42 5.53 -14.11 -8.69
CA ALA A 42 5.19 -12.85 -8.05
C ALA A 42 5.12 -12.98 -6.52
N VAL A 43 5.49 -11.90 -5.84
CA VAL A 43 5.36 -11.77 -4.38
C VAL A 43 4.00 -11.17 -4.07
N GLY A 44 3.15 -11.92 -3.36
CA GLY A 44 1.83 -11.50 -2.93
C GLY A 44 1.11 -12.63 -2.21
N ALA A 45 -0.07 -12.33 -1.65
CA ALA A 45 -0.89 -13.31 -0.94
C ALA A 45 -2.38 -13.08 -1.22
N GLY A 46 -3.15 -14.17 -1.22
CA GLY A 46 -4.61 -14.09 -1.18
C GLY A 46 -5.09 -13.74 0.22
N THR A 47 -5.98 -12.75 0.32
CA THR A 47 -6.60 -12.32 1.58
C THR A 47 -8.11 -12.44 1.51
N VAL A 48 -8.80 -12.46 2.66
CA VAL A 48 -10.26 -12.47 2.73
C VAL A 48 -10.86 -11.21 2.09
N GLY A 49 -10.16 -10.08 2.15
CA GLY A 49 -10.57 -8.85 1.48
C GLY A 49 -9.56 -7.71 1.68
N SER A 50 -9.85 -6.56 1.08
CA SER A 50 -8.94 -5.40 1.07
C SER A 50 -8.53 -4.90 2.46
N SER A 51 -9.39 -5.08 3.48
CA SER A 51 -9.03 -4.72 4.87
C SER A 51 -7.83 -5.51 5.39
N GLU A 52 -7.76 -6.82 5.12
CA GLU A 52 -6.63 -7.66 5.52
C GLU A 52 -5.40 -7.35 4.65
N ALA A 53 -5.59 -7.17 3.34
CA ALA A 53 -4.51 -6.79 2.43
C ALA A 53 -3.83 -5.47 2.85
N ILE A 54 -4.62 -4.46 3.23
CA ILE A 54 -4.12 -3.17 3.70
C ILE A 54 -3.35 -3.30 5.02
N MET A 55 -3.82 -4.14 5.95
CA MET A 55 -3.08 -4.39 7.19
C MET A 55 -1.73 -5.06 6.93
N LEU A 56 -1.67 -6.06 6.04
CA LEU A 56 -0.42 -6.71 5.64
C LEU A 56 0.53 -5.75 4.92
N ALA A 57 0.01 -4.93 4.01
CA ALA A 57 0.79 -3.90 3.32
C ALA A 57 1.35 -2.86 4.30
N GLY A 58 0.51 -2.33 5.19
CA GLY A 58 0.90 -1.37 6.22
C GLY A 58 1.94 -1.93 7.19
N LEU A 59 1.83 -3.20 7.60
CA LEU A 59 2.84 -3.89 8.40
C LEU A 59 4.18 -4.00 7.66
N SER A 60 4.15 -4.34 6.37
CA SER A 60 5.36 -4.39 5.54
C SER A 60 6.05 -3.02 5.47
N PHE A 61 5.30 -1.94 5.22
CA PHE A 61 5.82 -0.57 5.24
C PHE A 61 6.41 -0.19 6.60
N LYS A 62 5.69 -0.46 7.70
CA LYS A 62 6.15 -0.17 9.06
C LYS A 62 7.46 -0.91 9.36
N HIS A 63 7.54 -2.20 9.07
CA HIS A 63 8.75 -2.99 9.31
C HIS A 63 9.93 -2.54 8.47
N LYS A 64 9.72 -2.26 7.17
CA LYS A 64 10.77 -1.73 6.29
C LYS A 64 11.31 -0.40 6.80
N TRP A 65 10.44 0.53 7.17
CA TRP A 65 10.82 1.81 7.76
C TRP A 65 11.58 1.62 9.09
N GLN A 66 11.09 0.79 10.00
CA GLN A 66 11.77 0.51 11.28
C GLN A 66 13.16 -0.07 11.07
N ASN A 67 13.33 -1.02 10.15
CA ASN A 67 14.62 -1.62 9.85
C ASN A 67 15.60 -0.59 9.30
N LYS A 68 15.14 0.28 8.39
CA LYS A 68 15.94 1.41 7.87
C LYS A 68 16.38 2.35 9.00
N ARG A 69 15.44 2.78 9.86
CA ARG A 69 15.73 3.68 10.99
C ARG A 69 16.70 3.06 11.99
N LYS A 70 16.55 1.78 12.31
CA LYS A 70 17.48 1.03 13.17
C LYS A 70 18.88 0.94 12.58
N ALA A 71 18.99 0.67 11.27
CA ALA A 71 20.28 0.63 10.58
C ALA A 71 20.97 2.02 10.57
N GLU A 72 20.20 3.10 10.52
CA GLU A 72 20.68 4.48 10.58
C GLU A 72 20.88 4.99 12.03
N GLY A 73 20.58 4.18 13.06
CA GLY A 73 20.66 4.59 14.46
C GLY A 73 19.66 5.67 14.87
N LYS A 74 18.55 5.84 14.13
CA LYS A 74 17.53 6.87 14.37
C LYS A 74 16.34 6.31 15.18
N PRO A 75 15.58 7.18 15.88
CA PRO A 75 14.34 6.79 16.57
C PRO A 75 13.33 6.16 15.60
N TYR A 76 12.59 5.15 16.05
CA TYR A 76 11.66 4.36 15.23
C TYR A 76 10.30 4.10 15.93
N ASP A 77 9.97 4.95 16.89
CA ASP A 77 8.82 4.84 17.79
C ASP A 77 7.57 5.60 17.32
N LYS A 78 7.70 6.53 16.35
CA LYS A 78 6.60 7.42 15.91
C LYS A 78 6.30 7.35 14.41
N PRO A 79 5.94 6.19 13.86
CA PRO A 79 5.59 6.10 12.44
C PRO A 79 4.30 6.87 12.12
N ASN A 80 4.22 7.47 10.93
CA ASN A 80 2.98 8.05 10.40
C ASN A 80 2.68 7.59 8.96
N ILE A 81 1.41 7.68 8.55
CA ILE A 81 0.94 7.51 7.16
C ILE A 81 0.22 8.78 6.71
N VAL A 82 0.31 9.09 5.41
CA VAL A 82 -0.41 10.21 4.80
C VAL A 82 -1.50 9.69 3.86
N THR A 83 -2.74 10.13 4.03
CA THR A 83 -3.89 9.75 3.19
C THR A 83 -4.77 10.97 2.90
N GLY A 84 -5.73 10.84 1.97
CA GLY A 84 -6.85 11.80 1.91
C GLY A 84 -7.84 11.58 3.05
N ALA A 85 -8.62 12.61 3.39
CA ALA A 85 -9.73 12.46 4.35
C ALA A 85 -10.92 11.66 3.78
N ASN A 86 -10.88 11.32 2.49
CA ASN A 86 -11.78 10.39 1.78
C ASN A 86 -11.41 8.91 1.97
N VAL A 87 -10.50 8.59 2.91
CA VAL A 87 -9.99 7.24 3.13
C VAL A 87 -11.06 6.28 3.67
N GLN A 88 -10.97 5.01 3.28
CA GLN A 88 -11.81 3.95 3.83
C GLN A 88 -11.37 3.62 5.28
N VAL A 89 -12.33 3.30 6.15
CA VAL A 89 -12.14 3.04 7.59
C VAL A 89 -11.06 2.00 7.95
N CYS A 90 -10.65 1.15 7.00
CA CYS A 90 -9.59 0.16 7.18
C CYS A 90 -8.24 0.81 7.49
N TRP A 91 -7.95 1.99 6.95
CA TRP A 91 -6.72 2.73 7.26
C TRP A 91 -6.75 3.32 8.66
N GLU A 92 -7.91 3.78 9.14
CA GLU A 92 -8.08 4.18 10.54
C GLU A 92 -7.89 2.99 11.50
N LYS A 93 -8.43 1.82 11.13
CA LYS A 93 -8.22 0.58 11.89
C LYS A 93 -6.75 0.20 11.92
N PHE A 94 -6.05 0.28 10.79
CA PHE A 94 -4.61 0.04 10.72
C PHE A 94 -3.84 1.00 11.63
N ALA A 95 -4.08 2.31 11.49
CA ALA A 95 -3.44 3.35 12.29
C ALA A 95 -3.63 3.11 13.79
N ARG A 96 -4.87 2.81 14.20
CA ARG A 96 -5.20 2.57 15.62
C ARG A 96 -4.60 1.27 16.15
N TYR A 97 -4.72 0.16 15.42
CA TYR A 97 -4.31 -1.16 15.91
C TYR A 97 -2.80 -1.36 15.90
N PHE A 98 -2.11 -0.70 14.95
CA PHE A 98 -0.67 -0.83 14.79
C PHE A 98 0.09 0.41 15.22
N GLU A 99 -0.51 1.31 16.02
CA GLU A 99 0.16 2.48 16.61
C GLU A 99 0.91 3.31 15.55
N VAL A 100 0.19 3.71 14.51
CA VAL A 100 0.70 4.57 13.44
C VAL A 100 -0.16 5.84 13.43
N GLU A 101 0.47 7.00 13.40
CA GLU A 101 -0.23 8.27 13.28
C GLU A 101 -0.84 8.39 11.87
N LEU A 102 -2.12 8.76 11.80
CA LEU A 102 -2.81 9.01 10.53
C LEU A 102 -2.84 10.52 10.26
N LYS A 103 -2.17 10.96 9.19
CA LYS A 103 -2.21 12.34 8.71
C LYS A 103 -3.13 12.41 7.50
N ASP A 104 -4.25 13.14 7.64
CA ASP A 104 -5.26 13.23 6.60
C ASP A 104 -5.26 14.59 5.89
N VAL A 105 -5.15 14.57 4.57
CA VAL A 105 -5.32 15.75 3.71
C VAL A 105 -6.80 16.09 3.66
N LYS A 106 -7.17 17.23 4.25
CA LYS A 106 -8.55 17.69 4.30
C LYS A 106 -9.09 17.96 2.90
N LEU A 107 -10.30 17.47 2.65
CA LEU A 107 -11.04 17.77 1.44
C LEU A 107 -11.48 19.24 1.45
N ARG A 108 -11.66 19.81 0.24
CA ARG A 108 -12.20 21.15 0.06
C ARG A 108 -13.41 21.08 -0.86
N GLU A 109 -14.23 22.12 -0.83
CA GLU A 109 -15.35 22.24 -1.76
C GLU A 109 -14.84 22.13 -3.21
N ASP A 110 -15.58 21.39 -4.05
CA ASP A 110 -15.23 21.06 -5.44
C ASP A 110 -13.94 20.25 -5.64
N TYR A 111 -13.35 19.69 -4.58
CA TYR A 111 -12.20 18.79 -4.67
C TYR A 111 -12.25 17.71 -3.57
N TYR A 112 -12.79 16.55 -3.94
CA TYR A 112 -13.19 15.48 -3.00
C TYR A 112 -12.20 14.30 -2.93
N VAL A 113 -11.03 14.47 -3.51
CA VAL A 113 -9.92 13.50 -3.49
C VAL A 113 -8.68 14.11 -2.81
N MET A 114 -7.67 13.28 -2.51
CA MET A 114 -6.42 13.77 -1.94
C MET A 114 -5.68 14.68 -2.91
N ASP A 115 -5.40 15.92 -2.49
CA ASP A 115 -4.55 16.87 -3.22
C ASP A 115 -3.07 16.41 -3.14
N PRO A 116 -2.41 16.07 -4.26
CA PRO A 116 -1.05 15.53 -4.25
C PRO A 116 -0.02 16.47 -3.61
N GLU A 117 -0.11 17.77 -3.88
CA GLU A 117 0.77 18.78 -3.32
C GLU A 117 0.63 18.84 -1.80
N LYS A 118 -0.61 18.83 -1.29
CA LYS A 118 -0.87 18.80 0.16
C LYS A 118 -0.44 17.50 0.82
N ALA A 119 -0.58 16.37 0.13
CA ALA A 119 -0.06 15.10 0.63
C ALA A 119 1.47 15.17 0.80
N VAL A 120 2.18 15.66 -0.21
CA VAL A 120 3.64 15.78 -0.17
C VAL A 120 4.10 16.77 0.90
N GLU A 121 3.38 17.87 1.15
CA GLU A 121 3.66 18.79 2.26
C GLU A 121 3.68 18.09 3.63
N MET A 122 2.80 17.12 3.86
CA MET A 122 2.65 16.41 5.16
C MET A 122 3.70 15.33 5.42
N VAL A 123 4.44 14.92 4.39
CA VAL A 123 5.44 13.85 4.46
C VAL A 123 6.69 14.29 5.23
N ASP A 124 7.15 13.47 6.17
CA ASP A 124 8.36 13.68 6.97
C ASP A 124 9.22 12.41 7.09
N GLU A 125 10.29 12.43 7.88
CA GLU A 125 11.20 11.29 8.05
C GLU A 125 10.60 10.08 8.76
N ASN A 126 9.42 10.25 9.37
CA ASN A 126 8.68 9.21 10.05
C ASN A 126 7.50 8.68 9.20
N THR A 127 7.26 9.25 8.03
CA THR A 127 6.25 8.76 7.10
C THR A 127 6.65 7.42 6.51
N ILE A 128 5.85 6.38 6.76
CA ILE A 128 6.11 5.02 6.28
C ILE A 128 5.58 4.79 4.86
N CYS A 129 4.49 5.46 4.48
CA CYS A 129 3.94 5.49 3.13
C CYS A 129 2.93 6.64 2.94
N VAL A 130 2.63 6.95 1.67
CA VAL A 130 1.49 7.79 1.25
C VAL A 130 0.51 6.90 0.51
N CYS A 131 -0.75 6.87 0.95
CA CYS A 131 -1.76 5.97 0.42
C CYS A 131 -2.71 6.74 -0.50
N ALA A 132 -2.62 6.49 -1.81
CA ALA A 132 -3.58 7.01 -2.76
C ALA A 132 -4.71 6.01 -3.03
N ILE A 133 -5.87 6.54 -3.43
CA ILE A 133 -7.11 5.79 -3.61
C ILE A 133 -7.51 5.83 -5.09
N LEU A 134 -7.41 4.67 -5.73
CA LEU A 134 -7.93 4.44 -7.08
C LEU A 134 -9.40 3.99 -7.00
N GLY A 135 -10.29 4.94 -6.74
CA GLY A 135 -11.73 4.74 -6.65
C GLY A 135 -12.24 5.10 -5.27
N SER A 136 -12.46 6.38 -5.03
CA SER A 136 -12.98 6.86 -3.76
C SER A 136 -14.35 6.23 -3.47
N THR A 137 -14.54 5.80 -2.22
CA THR A 137 -15.83 5.25 -1.76
C THR A 137 -16.96 6.27 -1.88
N TYR A 138 -16.64 7.57 -1.82
CA TYR A 138 -17.63 8.65 -1.74
C TYR A 138 -18.15 9.09 -3.11
N ASN A 139 -17.27 9.21 -4.11
CA ASN A 139 -17.63 9.73 -5.43
C ASN A 139 -17.10 8.89 -6.62
N GLY A 140 -16.37 7.80 -6.36
CA GLY A 140 -15.80 6.92 -7.39
C GLY A 140 -14.58 7.49 -8.12
N GLU A 141 -14.12 8.69 -7.77
CA GLU A 141 -13.02 9.37 -8.44
C GLU A 141 -11.68 8.69 -8.16
N PHE A 142 -10.77 8.76 -9.15
CA PHE A 142 -9.41 8.26 -9.02
C PHE A 142 -8.49 9.40 -8.62
N GLU A 143 -7.68 9.19 -7.59
CA GLU A 143 -6.62 10.12 -7.23
C GLU A 143 -5.52 10.15 -8.29
N ASP A 144 -4.88 11.31 -8.45
CA ASP A 144 -3.76 11.49 -9.39
C ASP A 144 -2.46 10.87 -8.82
N VAL A 145 -2.41 9.54 -8.91
CA VAL A 145 -1.28 8.71 -8.49
C VAL A 145 0.01 9.10 -9.22
N LYS A 146 -0.09 9.50 -10.50
CA LYS A 146 1.07 9.86 -11.31
C LYS A 146 1.70 11.15 -10.78
N ARG A 147 0.88 12.19 -10.61
CA ARG A 147 1.33 13.48 -10.06
C ARG A 147 1.91 13.32 -8.66
N LEU A 148 1.26 12.53 -7.82
CA LEU A 148 1.76 12.23 -6.48
C LEU A 148 3.13 11.54 -6.51
N ASN A 149 3.33 10.57 -7.40
CA ASN A 149 4.62 9.90 -7.56
C ASN A 149 5.72 10.87 -8.02
N GLU A 150 5.44 11.73 -9.00
CA GLU A 150 6.39 12.75 -9.48
C GLU A 150 6.85 13.68 -8.34
N LEU A 151 5.90 14.20 -7.55
CA LEU A 151 6.20 15.07 -6.41
C LEU A 151 6.99 14.36 -5.30
N LEU A 152 6.68 13.09 -5.02
CA LEU A 152 7.42 12.29 -4.05
C LEU A 152 8.84 11.99 -4.53
N GLU A 153 9.06 11.74 -5.83
CA GLU A 153 10.39 11.55 -6.40
C GLU A 153 11.24 12.82 -6.31
N GLU A 154 10.65 13.99 -6.57
CA GLU A 154 11.30 15.28 -6.37
C GLU A 154 11.70 15.47 -4.90
N LYS A 155 10.77 15.28 -3.97
CA LYS A 155 11.04 15.39 -2.52
C LYS A 155 12.06 14.37 -2.03
N ASN A 156 12.08 13.15 -2.58
CA ASN A 156 13.09 12.13 -2.26
C ASN A 156 14.50 12.58 -2.68
N LYS A 157 14.64 13.21 -3.85
CA LYS A 157 15.93 13.75 -4.33
C LYS A 157 16.44 14.88 -3.44
N GLU A 158 15.54 15.71 -2.92
CA GLU A 158 15.89 16.82 -2.03
C GLU A 158 16.26 16.37 -0.61
N THR A 159 15.48 15.45 -0.03
CA THR A 159 15.61 15.07 1.39
C THR A 159 16.47 13.83 1.62
N GLY A 160 16.76 13.05 0.58
CA GLY A 160 17.40 11.74 0.69
C GLY A 160 16.52 10.68 1.38
N LEU A 161 15.24 10.99 1.62
CA LEU A 161 14.25 10.02 2.08
C LEU A 161 13.87 9.12 0.90
N VAL A 162 13.46 7.88 1.20
CA VAL A 162 12.98 6.93 0.18
C VAL A 162 11.60 6.54 0.63
N PHE A 163 10.59 7.27 0.14
CA PHE A 163 9.20 6.90 0.33
C PHE A 163 8.82 5.82 -0.67
N SER A 164 8.34 4.68 -0.18
CA SER A 164 7.72 3.67 -1.03
C SER A 164 6.26 4.06 -1.22
N PHE A 165 5.92 4.44 -2.44
CA PHE A 165 4.53 4.55 -2.89
C PHE A 165 4.04 3.15 -3.31
N ASP A 166 2.79 2.80 -3.00
CA ASP A 166 2.18 1.57 -3.51
C ASP A 166 1.87 1.74 -5.01
N ARG A 167 2.90 1.52 -5.82
CA ARG A 167 2.84 1.74 -7.27
C ARG A 167 2.29 0.50 -7.96
N LEU A 168 1.04 0.56 -8.35
CA LEU A 168 0.57 -0.14 -9.54
C LEU A 168 1.17 0.59 -10.74
N LYS A 169 2.12 -0.02 -11.45
CA LYS A 169 2.73 0.63 -12.61
C LYS A 169 1.67 0.85 -13.69
N ILE A 170 1.31 2.10 -13.97
CA ILE A 170 0.61 2.49 -15.20
C ILE A 170 1.66 3.23 -16.06
N GLY A 171 2.47 2.48 -16.81
CA GLY A 171 3.51 3.05 -17.69
C GLY A 171 4.85 2.31 -17.70
N ASN A 172 5.73 2.72 -18.62
CA ASN A 172 6.88 1.94 -19.10
C ASN A 172 8.21 2.19 -18.37
N GLU A 173 8.19 2.74 -17.16
CA GLU A 173 9.42 3.00 -16.39
C GLU A 173 9.40 2.24 -15.07
N ALA A 174 10.39 1.36 -14.90
CA ALA A 174 10.50 0.46 -13.78
C ALA A 174 11.09 1.14 -12.54
N LEU A 175 10.30 1.21 -11.47
CA LEU A 175 10.79 1.53 -10.13
C LEU A 175 10.18 0.52 -9.14
N THR A 176 11.07 0.03 -8.29
CA THR A 176 11.04 -1.28 -7.63
C THR A 176 10.20 -1.27 -6.36
N ILE A 177 9.41 -2.33 -6.14
CA ILE A 177 8.95 -2.70 -4.80
C ILE A 177 10.15 -3.39 -4.14
N GLY A 178 10.98 -2.62 -3.44
CA GLY A 178 12.21 -3.07 -2.80
C GLY A 178 12.57 -2.16 -1.66
#